data_AF-A0A4Q4Y916-F1
#
_entry.id   AF-A0A4Q4Y916-F1
#
_cell.length_a   1.000
_cell.length_b   1.000
_cell.length_c   1.000
_cell.angle_alpha   90.00
_cell.angle_beta   90.00
_cell.angle_gamma   90.00
#
_symmetry.space_group_name_H-M   'P 1'
#
loop_
_entity.id
_entity.type
_entity.pdbx_description
1 polymer ?
#
loop_
_entity_poly.entity_id
_entity_poly.type
_entity_poly.pdbx_seq_one_letter_code
_entity_poly.pdbx_strand_id
1 'polypeptide(L)'
;MLRPRIQTLYSLPVWRTAHPRLYTRTIRRAPSPCTTTISRRLTTSPRRFNELPNAAQPKQPGPIPASTAAIPPEQAAASDAQAAPNPPQQPKPPRRRRGAILYAAFFLLIGTTLGSLFRITIAPPDLPEPGTPEDEHLLAVIRRKAAALPLVQRLEADPEWTAWDAYSGFDDSQTSDTSDASDAGVAPMRRRREAHLTAGALAGSRGLAYQRVFRNNATGECLNVVYFGGGTAGWPGVVHGGCLATVLDESLARCAILRFPSRTGVTATLELTYKAPTRTEAFYVVRARPASGEAAPGKSDRKAWVEGSVETLDGRTCVLARALFVVPKGIKLAPLTGF
;
A
#
# COMPACT_ATOMS: atom_id res chain seq x y z
N MET A 1 19.16 24.23 12.16
CA MET A 1 18.57 24.06 13.49
C MET A 1 17.26 23.29 13.32
N LEU A 2 17.19 22.06 13.85
CA LEU A 2 16.03 21.17 13.68
C LEU A 2 14.77 21.74 14.36
N ARG A 3 13.59 21.57 13.75
CA ARG A 3 12.31 21.95 14.37
C ARG A 3 12.08 21.13 15.66
N PRO A 4 11.72 21.77 16.79
CA PRO A 4 11.67 21.12 18.11
C PRO A 4 10.68 19.95 18.20
N ARG A 5 9.62 19.93 17.38
CA ARG A 5 8.62 18.86 17.33
C ARG A 5 9.13 17.53 16.75
N ILE A 6 10.14 17.57 15.89
CA ILE A 6 10.70 16.35 15.26
C ILE A 6 11.63 15.64 16.26
N GLN A 7 12.37 16.39 17.07
CA GLN A 7 13.25 15.84 18.09
C GLN A 7 12.48 14.99 19.12
N THR A 8 11.26 15.39 19.50
CA THR A 8 10.48 14.73 20.56
C THR A 8 9.88 13.38 20.13
N LEU A 9 9.57 13.19 18.84
CA LEU A 9 8.98 11.94 18.35
C LEU A 9 10.02 10.81 18.18
N TYR A 10 11.30 11.16 17.97
CA TYR A 10 12.37 10.19 17.74
C TYR A 10 13.29 9.96 18.96
N SER A 11 13.05 10.65 20.08
CA SER A 11 13.79 10.51 21.34
C SER A 11 13.17 9.52 22.35
N LEU A 12 12.09 8.81 22.00
CA LEU A 12 11.44 7.87 22.92
C LEU A 12 12.23 6.55 23.04
N PRO A 13 12.52 6.08 24.27
CA PRO A 13 13.25 4.84 24.49
C PRO A 13 12.44 3.60 24.11
N VAL A 14 13.15 2.61 23.58
CA VAL A 14 12.67 1.28 23.23
C VAL A 14 12.02 0.63 24.45
N TRP A 15 10.73 0.28 24.35
CA TRP A 15 10.08 -0.60 25.32
C TRP A 15 10.81 -1.95 25.30
N ARG A 16 11.33 -2.36 26.47
CA ARG A 16 11.98 -3.66 26.69
C ARG A 16 11.04 -4.78 26.23
N THR A 17 11.49 -5.58 25.27
CA THR A 17 10.82 -6.82 24.86
C THR A 17 10.91 -7.86 25.97
N ALA A 18 9.78 -8.53 26.23
CA ALA A 18 9.68 -9.67 27.12
C ALA A 18 10.41 -10.89 26.51
N HIS A 19 10.94 -11.73 27.41
CA HIS A 19 11.78 -12.89 27.16
C HIS A 19 11.26 -13.89 26.10
N PRO A 20 12.15 -14.59 25.37
CA PRO A 20 11.77 -15.62 24.42
C PRO A 20 11.42 -16.91 25.17
N ARG A 21 10.16 -17.36 25.07
CA ARG A 21 9.81 -18.74 25.44
C ARG A 21 9.93 -19.64 24.21
N LEU A 22 10.84 -20.60 24.32
CA LEU A 22 11.00 -21.74 23.43
C LEU A 22 9.68 -22.52 23.33
N TYR A 23 9.24 -22.81 22.11
CA TYR A 23 8.25 -23.87 21.91
C TYR A 23 8.51 -24.62 20.60
N THR A 24 9.25 -25.72 20.73
CA THR A 24 9.25 -26.83 19.79
C THR A 24 7.94 -27.61 19.97
N ARG A 25 7.21 -27.88 18.89
CA ARG A 25 6.30 -29.03 18.89
C ARG A 25 6.18 -29.70 17.53
N THR A 26 6.32 -31.01 17.66
CA THR A 26 6.32 -32.11 16.72
C THR A 26 5.03 -32.29 15.93
N ILE A 27 5.22 -32.83 14.72
CA ILE A 27 4.21 -33.26 13.75
C ILE A 27 3.36 -34.40 14.32
N ARG A 28 2.03 -34.28 14.23
CA ARG A 28 1.11 -35.43 14.21
C ARG A 28 -0.12 -35.12 13.35
N ARG A 29 -0.50 -36.08 12.51
CA ARG A 29 -1.49 -35.99 11.43
C ARG A 29 -2.86 -36.51 11.90
N ALA A 30 -3.92 -35.71 11.62
CA ALA A 30 -5.35 -36.01 11.36
C ALA A 30 -6.17 -36.90 12.34
N PRO A 31 -7.48 -36.64 12.59
CA PRO A 31 -8.54 -36.68 11.55
C PRO A 31 -9.65 -35.59 11.63
N SER A 32 -10.35 -35.39 10.50
CA SER A 32 -11.69 -34.77 10.37
C SER A 32 -12.79 -35.73 10.87
N PRO A 33 -14.11 -35.40 10.94
CA PRO A 33 -14.84 -34.18 10.55
C PRO A 33 -15.89 -33.69 11.60
N CYS A 34 -16.45 -32.48 11.46
CA CYS A 34 -17.92 -32.27 11.56
C CYS A 34 -18.31 -30.83 11.20
N THR A 35 -19.37 -30.74 10.41
CA THR A 35 -19.99 -29.54 9.86
C THR A 35 -20.90 -28.89 10.89
N THR A 36 -20.82 -27.57 11.09
CA THR A 36 -21.92 -26.80 11.71
C THR A 36 -22.08 -25.47 10.99
N THR A 37 -23.14 -25.41 10.21
CA THR A 37 -23.60 -24.24 9.46
C THR A 37 -24.32 -23.29 10.41
N ILE A 38 -23.77 -22.09 10.63
CA ILE A 38 -24.50 -20.97 11.23
C ILE A 38 -24.63 -19.88 10.16
N SER A 39 -25.82 -19.80 9.56
CA SER A 39 -26.18 -18.76 8.60
C SER A 39 -26.66 -17.52 9.34
N ARG A 40 -25.87 -16.42 9.32
CA ARG A 40 -26.38 -15.08 9.61
C ARG A 40 -26.47 -14.30 8.31
N ARG A 41 -27.70 -14.06 7.86
CA ARG A 41 -28.03 -13.22 6.70
C ARG A 41 -27.89 -11.75 7.12
N LEU A 42 -26.85 -11.08 6.64
CA LEU A 42 -26.82 -9.63 6.52
C LEU A 42 -26.85 -9.30 5.03
N THR A 43 -28.00 -8.81 4.59
CA THR A 43 -28.27 -8.43 3.21
C THR A 43 -27.67 -7.04 2.94
N THR A 44 -26.71 -6.98 2.03
CA THR A 44 -26.27 -5.73 1.40
C THR A 44 -26.40 -5.92 -0.10
N SER A 45 -27.44 -5.29 -0.67
CA SER A 45 -27.74 -5.28 -2.09
C SER A 45 -26.67 -4.50 -2.89
N PRO A 46 -26.07 -5.07 -3.95
CA PRO A 46 -25.20 -4.33 -4.85
C PRO A 46 -26.04 -3.65 -5.95
N ARG A 47 -26.12 -2.31 -5.91
CA ARG A 47 -26.60 -1.51 -7.05
C ARG A 47 -25.60 -1.64 -8.21
N ARG A 48 -26.04 -2.31 -9.28
CA ARG A 48 -25.43 -2.31 -10.61
C ARG A 48 -25.43 -0.89 -11.17
N PHE A 49 -24.24 -0.32 -11.37
CA PHE A 49 -23.99 0.75 -12.32
C PHE A 49 -23.70 0.11 -13.67
N ASN A 50 -24.74 -0.04 -14.51
CA ASN A 50 -24.64 -0.11 -15.98
C ASN A 50 -26.02 -0.46 -16.55
N GLU A 51 -26.79 0.55 -16.95
CA GLU A 51 -27.81 0.42 -17.98
C GLU A 51 -28.09 1.81 -18.57
N LEU A 52 -27.94 1.93 -19.90
CA LEU A 52 -28.27 3.12 -20.69
C LEU A 52 -29.80 3.24 -20.83
N PRO A 53 -30.38 4.45 -20.89
CA PRO A 53 -31.82 4.60 -20.94
C PRO A 53 -32.34 4.22 -22.33
N ASN A 54 -33.17 3.17 -22.40
CA ASN A 54 -33.87 2.78 -23.62
C ASN A 54 -35.18 3.57 -23.71
N ALA A 55 -35.38 4.28 -24.82
CA ALA A 55 -36.59 5.04 -25.10
C ALA A 55 -37.75 4.08 -25.45
N ALA A 56 -38.89 4.22 -24.77
CA ALA A 56 -40.13 3.54 -25.15
C ALA A 56 -41.36 4.42 -24.89
N GLN A 57 -42.21 4.47 -25.92
CA GLN A 57 -43.37 5.33 -26.14
C GLN A 57 -44.60 5.05 -25.24
N PRO A 58 -45.56 6.01 -25.14
CA PRO A 58 -46.73 5.92 -24.26
C PRO A 58 -47.83 4.98 -24.80
N LYS A 59 -48.51 4.24 -23.90
CA LYS A 59 -49.74 3.49 -24.21
C LYS A 59 -50.93 4.02 -23.40
N GLN A 60 -52.05 4.20 -24.09
CA GLN A 60 -53.35 4.66 -23.59
C GLN A 60 -54.09 3.60 -22.73
N PRO A 61 -55.09 4.01 -21.92
CA PRO A 61 -55.73 3.16 -20.90
C PRO A 61 -56.97 2.39 -21.40
N GLY A 62 -57.22 1.22 -20.82
CA GLY A 62 -58.43 0.40 -20.99
C GLY A 62 -59.20 0.16 -19.68
N PRO A 63 -60.46 -0.32 -19.72
CA PRO A 63 -61.52 0.06 -18.78
C PRO A 63 -61.81 -0.94 -17.63
N ILE A 64 -62.60 -0.43 -16.66
CA ILE A 64 -63.05 -1.04 -15.38
C ILE A 64 -64.33 -1.89 -15.55
N PRO A 65 -64.54 -2.91 -14.71
CA PRO A 65 -65.85 -3.10 -14.06
C PRO A 65 -65.70 -3.34 -12.52
N ALA A 66 -66.30 -2.54 -11.64
CA ALA A 66 -67.68 -2.54 -11.15
C ALA A 66 -68.02 -3.72 -10.19
N SER A 67 -68.17 -3.44 -8.90
CA SER A 67 -69.07 -4.19 -8.02
C SER A 67 -69.62 -3.30 -6.90
N THR A 68 -70.88 -3.56 -6.61
CA THR A 68 -71.91 -2.71 -6.02
C THR A 68 -72.22 -3.16 -4.59
N ALA A 69 -72.43 -2.21 -3.67
CA ALA A 69 -73.38 -2.40 -2.56
C ALA A 69 -73.87 -1.02 -2.08
N ALA A 70 -75.18 -0.82 -2.20
CA ALA A 70 -75.93 0.35 -1.78
C ALA A 70 -76.69 0.06 -0.47
N ILE A 71 -77.18 1.11 0.22
CA ILE A 71 -78.55 1.26 0.79
C ILE A 71 -78.73 2.73 1.29
N PRO A 72 -79.96 3.31 1.26
CA PRO A 72 -80.23 4.71 0.88
C PRO A 72 -80.98 5.53 1.98
N PRO A 73 -81.85 6.54 1.68
CA PRO A 73 -81.55 7.97 1.78
C PRO A 73 -82.42 8.74 2.82
N GLU A 74 -82.00 9.93 3.26
CA GLU A 74 -82.89 10.85 3.98
C GLU A 74 -82.67 12.32 3.62
N GLN A 75 -83.71 12.82 2.93
CA GLN A 75 -84.27 14.18 2.88
C GLN A 75 -83.43 15.38 2.39
N ALA A 76 -83.99 15.95 1.33
CA ALA A 76 -83.70 17.25 0.76
C ALA A 76 -84.02 18.38 1.73
N ALA A 77 -83.07 19.29 1.90
CA ALA A 77 -83.33 20.69 2.18
C ALA A 77 -82.61 21.52 1.12
N ALA A 78 -83.39 22.21 0.31
CA ALA A 78 -82.91 23.19 -0.64
C ALA A 78 -82.28 24.37 0.10
N SER A 79 -81.11 24.82 -0.36
CA SER A 79 -80.70 26.21 -0.23
C SER A 79 -79.83 26.56 -1.42
N ASP A 80 -80.46 27.31 -2.33
CA ASP A 80 -79.78 28.12 -3.32
C ASP A 80 -78.79 29.04 -2.61
N ALA A 81 -77.50 28.82 -2.87
CA ALA A 81 -76.45 29.76 -2.52
C ALA A 81 -75.39 29.78 -3.62
N GLN A 82 -75.65 30.63 -4.60
CA GLN A 82 -74.70 31.47 -5.35
C GLN A 82 -73.28 30.92 -5.57
N ALA A 83 -72.98 30.66 -6.83
CA ALA A 83 -71.63 30.53 -7.37
C ALA A 83 -70.76 31.74 -6.98
N ALA A 84 -69.86 31.55 -6.01
CA ALA A 84 -68.80 32.50 -5.72
C ALA A 84 -67.65 32.33 -6.74
N PRO A 85 -67.12 33.42 -7.32
CA PRO A 85 -65.98 33.33 -8.22
C PRO A 85 -64.72 32.91 -7.45
N ASN A 86 -63.95 31.98 -8.02
CA ASN A 86 -62.63 31.58 -7.52
C ASN A 86 -61.76 32.84 -7.24
N PRO A 87 -61.14 32.96 -6.06
CA PRO A 87 -60.24 34.08 -5.81
C PRO A 87 -59.00 33.99 -6.71
N PRO A 88 -58.44 35.12 -7.20
CA PRO A 88 -57.21 35.11 -7.96
C PRO A 88 -56.06 34.52 -7.13
N GLN A 89 -55.37 33.50 -7.65
CA GLN A 89 -54.12 33.03 -7.06
C GLN A 89 -53.07 34.15 -7.14
N GLN A 90 -52.75 34.76 -6.00
CA GLN A 90 -51.63 35.70 -5.90
C GLN A 90 -50.31 34.96 -6.14
N PRO A 91 -49.36 35.51 -6.93
CA PRO A 91 -48.04 34.93 -7.07
C PRO A 91 -47.30 34.98 -5.72
N LYS A 92 -46.91 33.81 -5.19
CA LYS A 92 -46.10 33.72 -3.95
C LYS A 92 -44.84 34.58 -4.13
N PRO A 93 -44.52 35.50 -3.21
CA PRO A 93 -43.34 36.36 -3.34
C PRO A 93 -42.07 35.51 -3.41
N PRO A 94 -41.04 35.92 -4.18
CA PRO A 94 -39.81 35.15 -4.33
C PRO A 94 -39.18 34.96 -2.95
N ARG A 95 -39.19 33.71 -2.45
CA ARG A 95 -38.57 33.32 -1.18
C ARG A 95 -37.16 33.90 -1.13
N ARG A 96 -36.89 34.73 -0.11
CA ARG A 96 -35.68 35.54 0.07
C ARG A 96 -34.46 34.61 0.30
N ARG A 97 -33.87 34.08 -0.77
CA ARG A 97 -32.72 33.13 -0.76
C ARG A 97 -31.46 33.67 -0.08
N ARG A 98 -31.38 34.97 0.21
CA ARG A 98 -30.23 35.63 0.86
C ARG A 98 -29.94 35.07 2.26
N GLY A 99 -30.97 34.79 3.06
CA GLY A 99 -30.78 34.21 4.39
C GLY A 99 -30.14 32.81 4.34
N ALA A 100 -30.62 31.97 3.42
CA ALA A 100 -30.04 30.63 3.22
C ALA A 100 -28.59 30.68 2.72
N ILE A 101 -28.23 31.65 1.88
CA ILE A 101 -26.84 31.85 1.42
C ILE A 101 -25.95 32.30 2.58
N LEU A 102 -26.41 33.19 3.46
CA LEU A 102 -25.65 33.62 4.63
C LEU A 102 -25.43 32.48 5.63
N TYR A 103 -26.46 31.66 5.90
CA TYR A 103 -26.30 30.46 6.72
C TYR A 103 -25.34 29.45 6.07
N ALA A 104 -25.46 29.20 4.76
CA ALA A 104 -24.55 28.31 4.06
C ALA A 104 -23.09 28.81 4.12
N ALA A 105 -22.87 30.11 3.93
CA ALA A 105 -21.55 30.73 4.04
C ALA A 105 -20.98 30.61 5.46
N PHE A 106 -21.81 30.81 6.49
CA PHE A 106 -21.41 30.68 7.89
C PHE A 106 -20.99 29.24 8.24
N PHE A 107 -21.80 28.24 7.87
CA PHE A 107 -21.44 26.84 8.11
C PHE A 107 -20.25 26.38 7.27
N LEU A 108 -20.08 26.90 6.05
CA LEU A 108 -18.90 26.62 5.22
C LEU A 108 -17.62 27.23 5.84
N LEU A 109 -17.70 28.45 6.36
CA LEU A 109 -16.56 29.10 7.02
C LEU A 109 -16.17 28.36 8.31
N ILE A 110 -17.14 27.99 9.14
CA ILE A 110 -16.88 27.21 10.36
C ILE A 110 -16.34 25.83 10.00
N GLY A 111 -16.95 25.14 9.03
CA GLY A 111 -16.50 23.82 8.60
C GLY A 111 -15.06 23.83 8.06
N THR A 112 -14.71 24.84 7.25
CA THR A 112 -13.35 24.97 6.69
C THR A 112 -12.32 25.36 7.75
N THR A 113 -12.66 26.28 8.66
CA THR A 113 -11.76 26.70 9.76
C THR A 113 -11.54 25.58 10.77
N LEU A 114 -12.62 24.94 11.25
CA LEU A 114 -12.54 23.84 12.21
C LEU A 114 -11.88 22.59 11.59
N GLY A 115 -12.20 22.30 10.32
CA GLY A 115 -11.55 21.22 9.57
C GLY A 115 -10.06 21.46 9.34
N SER A 116 -9.67 22.70 9.06
CA SER A 116 -8.25 23.09 8.91
C SER A 116 -7.50 22.98 10.23
N LEU A 117 -8.07 23.48 11.33
CA LEU A 117 -7.50 23.36 12.68
C LEU A 117 -7.33 21.89 13.10
N PHE A 118 -8.34 21.06 12.84
CA PHE A 118 -8.27 19.62 13.11
C PHE A 118 -7.14 18.96 12.31
N ARG A 119 -7.01 19.30 11.02
CA ARG A 119 -5.91 18.81 10.18
C ARG A 119 -4.55 19.23 10.74
N ILE A 120 -4.35 20.50 11.10
CA ILE A 120 -3.05 21.00 11.56
C ILE A 120 -2.66 20.44 12.95
N THR A 121 -3.64 20.15 13.80
CA THR A 121 -3.39 19.69 15.17
C THR A 121 -3.18 18.18 15.27
N ILE A 122 -3.84 17.39 14.41
CA ILE A 122 -3.85 15.92 14.49
C ILE A 122 -3.02 15.28 13.37
N ALA A 123 -2.83 15.95 12.23
CA ALA A 123 -1.94 15.40 11.21
C ALA A 123 -0.50 15.32 11.76
N PRO A 124 0.21 14.21 11.52
CA PRO A 124 1.62 14.14 11.83
C PRO A 124 2.37 15.25 11.08
N PRO A 125 3.49 15.75 11.62
CA PRO A 125 4.30 16.74 10.94
C PRO A 125 4.71 16.23 9.57
N ASP A 126 4.84 17.16 8.61
CA ASP A 126 5.31 16.82 7.28
C ASP A 126 6.66 16.12 7.34
N LEU A 127 6.78 15.03 6.56
CA LEU A 127 8.02 14.26 6.48
C LEU A 127 9.08 15.07 5.71
N PRO A 128 10.36 14.97 6.10
CA PRO A 128 11.41 15.74 5.44
C PRO A 128 11.57 15.34 3.97
N GLU A 129 12.07 16.27 3.17
CA GLU A 129 12.37 16.01 1.77
C GLU A 129 13.75 15.35 1.60
N PRO A 130 13.90 14.39 0.67
CA PRO A 130 15.17 13.73 0.40
C PRO A 130 16.27 14.73 0.11
N GLY A 131 17.42 14.55 0.76
CA GLY A 131 18.58 15.43 0.59
C GLY A 131 18.56 16.72 1.42
N THR A 132 17.55 16.92 2.26
CA THR A 132 17.61 17.95 3.32
C THR A 132 18.54 17.51 4.46
N PRO A 133 19.16 18.43 5.21
CA PRO A 133 20.03 18.04 6.33
C PRO A 133 19.26 17.30 7.44
N GLU A 134 17.95 17.56 7.59
CA GLU A 134 17.07 16.79 8.46
C GLU A 134 16.91 15.34 8.00
N ASP A 135 16.73 15.12 6.70
CA ASP A 135 16.63 13.79 6.08
C ASP A 135 17.92 12.98 6.28
N GLU A 136 19.08 13.59 6.00
CA GLU A 136 20.39 12.96 6.21
C GLU A 136 20.61 12.55 7.67
N HIS A 137 20.21 13.41 8.62
CA HIS A 137 20.28 13.08 10.04
C HIS A 137 19.40 11.88 10.38
N LEU A 138 18.15 11.83 9.88
CA LEU A 138 17.26 10.70 10.10
C LEU A 138 17.79 9.42 9.47
N LEU A 139 18.31 9.48 8.24
CA LEU A 139 18.96 8.35 7.58
C LEU A 139 20.14 7.81 8.41
N ALA A 140 20.99 8.69 8.96
CA ALA A 140 22.08 8.28 9.83
C ALA A 140 21.59 7.62 11.13
N VAL A 141 20.47 8.07 11.70
CA VAL A 141 19.85 7.43 12.86
C VAL A 141 19.27 6.07 12.48
N ILE A 142 18.57 5.96 11.35
CA ILE A 142 17.98 4.71 10.86
C ILE A 142 19.08 3.68 10.57
N ARG A 143 20.17 4.07 9.89
CA ARG A 143 21.33 3.20 9.64
C ARG A 143 21.96 2.70 10.93
N ARG A 144 22.14 3.57 11.94
CA ARG A 144 22.63 3.16 13.27
C ARG A 144 21.70 2.16 13.96
N LYS A 145 20.38 2.39 13.89
CA LYS A 145 19.38 1.44 14.42
C LYS A 145 19.42 0.10 13.67
N ALA A 146 19.59 0.12 12.36
CA ALA A 146 19.69 -1.08 11.54
C ALA A 146 20.93 -1.91 11.89
N ALA A 147 22.09 -1.27 12.05
CA ALA A 147 23.34 -1.92 12.47
C ALA A 147 23.25 -2.52 13.90
N ALA A 148 22.39 -1.96 14.75
CA ALA A 148 22.13 -2.49 16.08
C ALA A 148 21.18 -3.70 16.09
N LEU A 149 20.55 -4.06 14.97
CA LEU A 149 19.62 -5.19 14.91
C LEU A 149 20.40 -6.53 15.06
N PRO A 150 20.02 -7.42 15.99
CA PRO A 150 20.70 -8.70 16.18
C PRO A 150 20.71 -9.57 14.91
N LEU A 151 19.67 -9.47 14.08
CA LEU A 151 19.62 -10.20 12.81
C LEU A 151 20.70 -9.73 11.84
N VAL A 152 20.90 -8.41 11.70
CA VAL A 152 21.90 -7.83 10.80
C VAL A 152 23.30 -8.24 11.27
N GLN A 153 23.59 -8.09 12.56
CA GLN A 153 24.89 -8.49 13.13
C GLN A 153 25.19 -9.98 12.93
N ARG A 154 24.17 -10.85 13.07
CA ARG A 154 24.33 -12.29 12.84
C ARG A 154 24.60 -12.63 11.38
N LEU A 155 23.91 -11.97 10.45
CA LEU A 155 24.11 -12.19 9.02
C LEU A 155 25.46 -11.62 8.54
N GLU A 156 25.92 -10.51 9.11
CA GLU A 156 27.24 -9.96 8.78
C GLU A 156 28.41 -10.75 9.38
N ALA A 157 28.20 -11.40 10.53
CA ALA A 157 29.21 -12.26 11.15
C ALA A 157 29.35 -13.64 10.48
N ASP A 158 28.33 -14.08 9.74
CA ASP A 158 28.29 -15.39 9.09
C ASP A 158 28.94 -15.34 7.69
N PRO A 159 30.05 -16.06 7.45
CA PRO A 159 30.77 -16.02 6.18
C PRO A 159 29.98 -16.64 5.01
N GLU A 160 28.90 -17.39 5.26
CA GLU A 160 28.04 -17.92 4.19
C GLU A 160 27.20 -16.83 3.53
N TRP A 161 27.05 -15.68 4.19
CA TRP A 161 26.26 -14.55 3.72
C TRP A 161 27.16 -13.45 3.14
N THR A 162 26.82 -13.03 1.94
CA THR A 162 27.39 -11.84 1.31
C THR A 162 26.41 -10.69 1.43
N ALA A 163 26.88 -9.53 1.86
CA ALA A 163 26.02 -8.37 2.15
C ALA A 163 26.44 -7.16 1.31
N TRP A 164 25.45 -6.42 0.81
CA TRP A 164 25.65 -5.16 0.11
C TRP A 164 24.43 -4.27 0.25
N ASP A 165 24.62 -2.97 0.02
CA ASP A 165 23.50 -2.03 -0.03
C ASP A 165 22.77 -2.19 -1.36
N ALA A 166 21.42 -2.23 -1.32
CA ALA A 166 20.60 -2.63 -2.46
C ALA A 166 20.86 -1.81 -3.74
N TYR A 167 21.28 -0.55 -3.56
CA TYR A 167 21.51 0.43 -4.62
C TYR A 167 22.98 0.90 -4.71
N SER A 168 23.93 0.17 -4.12
CA SER A 168 25.37 0.50 -4.19
C SER A 168 25.91 0.63 -5.62
N GLY A 169 25.32 -0.08 -6.59
CA GLY A 169 25.63 0.09 -8.02
C GLY A 169 25.17 1.42 -8.64
N PHE A 170 24.45 2.24 -7.90
CA PHE A 170 23.98 3.58 -8.28
C PHE A 170 24.58 4.70 -7.41
N ASP A 171 25.37 4.37 -6.37
CA ASP A 171 25.85 5.33 -5.39
C ASP A 171 27.30 5.76 -5.67
N ASP A 172 27.57 7.05 -5.48
CA ASP A 172 28.83 7.76 -5.79
C ASP A 172 30.03 7.36 -4.88
N SER A 173 29.97 6.22 -4.16
CA SER A 173 30.90 5.93 -3.05
C SER A 173 32.23 5.24 -3.43
N GLN A 174 32.59 5.21 -4.71
CA GLN A 174 33.97 4.98 -5.18
C GLN A 174 34.57 6.26 -5.81
N THR A 175 34.29 7.44 -5.26
CA THR A 175 35.05 8.66 -5.60
C THR A 175 35.40 9.45 -4.34
N SER A 176 36.07 8.80 -3.39
CA SER A 176 36.91 9.52 -2.40
C SER A 176 38.39 9.58 -2.79
N ASP A 177 38.86 8.84 -3.82
CA ASP A 177 40.29 8.76 -4.13
C ASP A 177 40.69 9.17 -5.56
N THR A 178 39.81 9.73 -6.40
CA THR A 178 40.22 10.31 -7.68
C THR A 178 39.68 11.73 -7.86
N SER A 179 40.56 12.69 -7.65
CA SER A 179 40.39 14.13 -7.90
C SER A 179 40.16 14.50 -9.37
N ASP A 180 39.91 13.52 -10.26
CA ASP A 180 39.82 13.70 -11.71
C ASP A 180 38.45 13.25 -12.26
N ALA A 181 37.39 13.36 -11.48
CA ALA A 181 36.02 13.13 -11.94
C ALA A 181 35.54 14.32 -12.79
N SER A 182 35.75 14.23 -14.10
CA SER A 182 35.11 15.13 -15.07
C SER A 182 33.58 15.16 -14.85
N ASP A 183 33.00 16.36 -14.83
CA ASP A 183 31.58 16.70 -14.63
C ASP A 183 30.58 15.87 -15.50
N ALA A 184 31.06 15.24 -16.59
CA ALA A 184 30.26 14.41 -17.48
C ALA A 184 29.81 13.05 -16.89
N GLY A 185 30.46 12.53 -15.85
CA GLY A 185 30.15 11.20 -15.26
C GLY A 185 29.06 11.20 -14.20
N VAL A 186 28.91 12.31 -13.45
CA VAL A 186 27.99 12.44 -12.31
C VAL A 186 26.55 12.66 -12.77
N ALA A 187 26.35 13.47 -13.83
CA ALA A 187 25.04 13.76 -14.41
C ALA A 187 24.27 12.51 -14.94
N PRO A 188 24.88 11.56 -15.68
CA PRO A 188 24.18 10.37 -16.15
C PRO A 188 23.84 9.38 -15.03
N MET A 189 24.59 9.38 -13.92
CA MET A 189 24.36 8.48 -12.78
C MET A 189 23.21 8.97 -11.89
N ARG A 190 23.17 10.28 -11.56
CA ARG A 190 22.00 10.91 -10.91
C ARG A 190 20.72 10.69 -11.69
N ARG A 191 20.76 10.91 -13.02
CA ARG A 191 19.61 10.66 -13.91
C ARG A 191 19.14 9.20 -13.87
N ARG A 192 20.07 8.24 -13.78
CA ARG A 192 19.73 6.81 -13.68
C ARG A 192 19.06 6.47 -12.34
N ARG A 193 19.50 7.10 -11.26
CA ARG A 193 18.90 6.94 -9.93
C ARG A 193 17.50 7.56 -9.86
N GLU A 194 17.33 8.76 -10.42
CA GLU A 194 16.03 9.45 -10.54
C GLU A 194 15.03 8.66 -11.38
N ALA A 195 15.50 7.96 -12.42
CA ALA A 195 14.68 7.08 -13.24
C ALA A 195 14.24 5.79 -12.51
N HIS A 196 14.84 5.46 -11.36
CA HIS A 196 14.51 4.27 -10.59
C HIS A 196 13.42 4.57 -9.56
N LEU A 197 12.37 3.73 -9.53
CA LEU A 197 11.26 3.89 -8.58
C LEU A 197 11.74 3.81 -7.12
N THR A 198 12.50 2.78 -6.77
CA THR A 198 12.93 2.49 -5.40
C THR A 198 14.13 3.34 -4.97
N ALA A 199 15.14 3.51 -5.82
CA ALA A 199 16.34 4.32 -5.51
C ALA A 199 16.14 5.85 -5.69
N GLY A 200 15.11 6.26 -6.43
CA GLY A 200 14.77 7.65 -6.73
C GLY A 200 13.48 8.09 -6.03
N ALA A 201 12.32 7.77 -6.60
CA ALA A 201 11.02 8.29 -6.12
C ALA A 201 10.69 7.88 -4.66
N LEU A 202 11.14 6.70 -4.23
CA LEU A 202 11.02 6.21 -2.86
C LEU A 202 12.30 6.43 -2.03
N ALA A 203 13.22 7.32 -2.44
CA ALA A 203 14.42 7.61 -1.67
C ALA A 203 14.14 8.45 -0.40
N GLY A 204 15.15 8.57 0.44
CA GLY A 204 15.13 9.38 1.66
C GLY A 204 14.48 8.67 2.85
N SER A 205 14.54 9.31 4.01
CA SER A 205 14.04 8.81 5.29
C SER A 205 12.53 8.56 5.27
N ARG A 206 11.79 9.33 4.45
CA ARG A 206 10.34 9.17 4.29
C ARG A 206 9.94 7.97 3.43
N GLY A 207 10.82 7.50 2.54
CA GLY A 207 10.54 6.39 1.63
C GLY A 207 11.15 5.08 2.13
N LEU A 208 11.95 4.44 1.30
CA LEU A 208 12.80 3.30 1.61
C LEU A 208 14.13 3.81 2.17
N ALA A 209 14.11 4.21 3.44
CA ALA A 209 15.24 4.84 4.11
C ALA A 209 16.49 3.95 4.22
N TYR A 210 16.28 2.64 4.29
CA TYR A 210 17.33 1.65 4.45
C TYR A 210 16.96 0.37 3.75
N GLN A 211 17.90 -0.19 2.99
CA GLN A 211 17.73 -1.47 2.33
C GLN A 211 19.08 -2.18 2.21
N ARG A 212 19.24 -3.26 2.95
CA ARG A 212 20.47 -4.07 3.01
C ARG A 212 20.16 -5.49 2.58
N VAL A 213 20.82 -5.91 1.51
CA VAL A 213 20.61 -7.23 0.92
C VAL A 213 21.69 -8.17 1.42
N PHE A 214 21.28 -9.38 1.80
CA PHE A 214 22.13 -10.49 2.18
C PHE A 214 21.82 -11.66 1.27
N ARG A 215 22.85 -12.32 0.75
CA ARG A 215 22.69 -13.52 -0.06
C ARG A 215 23.51 -14.66 0.51
N ASN A 216 22.86 -15.79 0.68
CA ASN A 216 23.53 -17.03 1.03
C ASN A 216 24.10 -17.68 -0.24
N ASN A 217 25.41 -17.91 -0.24
CA ASN A 217 26.11 -18.48 -1.38
C ASN A 217 25.81 -19.97 -1.60
N ALA A 218 25.54 -20.71 -0.54
CA ALA A 218 25.25 -22.15 -0.61
C ALA A 218 23.82 -22.43 -1.07
N THR A 219 22.83 -21.74 -0.50
CA THR A 219 21.41 -21.99 -0.78
C THR A 219 20.84 -21.15 -1.93
N GLY A 220 21.47 -20.00 -2.23
CA GLY A 220 20.94 -19.00 -3.14
C GLY A 220 19.76 -18.20 -2.56
N GLU A 221 19.47 -18.34 -1.27
CA GLU A 221 18.50 -17.52 -0.56
C GLU A 221 18.97 -16.06 -0.48
N CYS A 222 18.05 -15.12 -0.63
CA CYS A 222 18.29 -13.70 -0.43
C CYS A 222 17.39 -13.18 0.69
N LEU A 223 18.00 -12.45 1.64
CA LEU A 223 17.30 -11.69 2.66
C LEU A 223 17.49 -10.21 2.37
N ASN A 224 16.46 -9.42 2.58
CA ASN A 224 16.53 -7.98 2.41
C ASN A 224 15.94 -7.31 3.66
N VAL A 225 16.80 -6.65 4.42
CA VAL A 225 16.39 -5.89 5.61
C VAL A 225 16.04 -4.48 5.14
N VAL A 226 14.76 -4.14 5.25
CA VAL A 226 14.20 -2.90 4.72
C VAL A 226 13.54 -2.07 5.82
N TYR A 227 13.66 -0.76 5.74
CA TYR A 227 12.90 0.19 6.54
C TYR A 227 11.85 0.89 5.67
N PHE A 228 10.58 0.79 6.06
CA PHE A 228 9.50 1.51 5.41
C PHE A 228 9.22 2.82 6.16
N GLY A 229 9.57 3.96 5.58
CA GLY A 229 9.27 5.29 6.11
C GLY A 229 7.79 5.67 5.93
N GLY A 230 7.37 6.76 6.59
CA GLY A 230 5.99 7.21 6.65
C GLY A 230 5.39 7.60 5.29
N GLY A 231 6.23 8.01 4.33
CA GLY A 231 5.82 8.35 2.96
C GLY A 231 5.44 7.13 2.12
N THR A 232 5.70 5.92 2.61
CA THR A 232 5.24 4.66 2.01
C THR A 232 3.82 4.28 2.45
N ALA A 233 3.16 5.08 3.29
CA ALA A 233 1.83 4.80 3.80
C ALA A 233 0.75 4.84 2.71
N GLY A 234 -0.10 3.82 2.67
CA GLY A 234 -1.35 3.85 1.89
C GLY A 234 -2.57 4.19 2.74
N TRP A 235 -2.50 3.84 4.02
CA TRP A 235 -3.47 4.19 5.07
C TRP A 235 -2.68 4.74 6.26
N PRO A 236 -3.24 5.64 7.09
CA PRO A 236 -2.52 6.20 8.23
C PRO A 236 -1.80 5.11 9.07
N GLY A 237 -0.46 5.18 9.07
CA GLY A 237 0.42 4.26 9.80
C GLY A 237 0.59 2.86 9.18
N VAL A 238 0.06 2.59 7.99
CA VAL A 238 0.14 1.29 7.29
C VAL A 238 0.76 1.46 5.91
N VAL A 239 1.82 0.71 5.64
CA VAL A 239 2.52 0.68 4.35
C VAL A 239 1.57 0.30 3.23
N HIS A 240 1.64 1.02 2.12
CA HIS A 240 0.84 0.76 0.93
C HIS A 240 1.14 -0.64 0.37
N GLY A 241 0.10 -1.41 0.03
CA GLY A 241 0.26 -2.77 -0.50
C GLY A 241 1.13 -2.82 -1.75
N GLY A 242 1.00 -1.84 -2.65
CA GLY A 242 1.86 -1.71 -3.82
C GLY A 242 3.33 -1.43 -3.49
N CYS A 243 3.64 -0.71 -2.40
CA CYS A 243 5.04 -0.50 -1.99
C CYS A 243 5.66 -1.82 -1.50
N LEU A 244 4.89 -2.61 -0.74
CA LEU A 244 5.30 -3.96 -0.34
C LEU A 244 5.50 -4.87 -1.55
N ALA A 245 4.58 -4.82 -2.51
CA ALA A 245 4.67 -5.56 -3.76
C ALA A 245 5.95 -5.23 -4.53
N THR A 246 6.30 -3.94 -4.64
CA THR A 246 7.53 -3.49 -5.32
C THR A 246 8.80 -4.02 -4.64
N VAL A 247 8.91 -3.90 -3.32
CA VAL A 247 10.10 -4.39 -2.60
C VAL A 247 10.20 -5.92 -2.65
N LEU A 248 9.06 -6.61 -2.58
CA LEU A 248 9.00 -8.07 -2.77
C LEU A 248 9.43 -8.48 -4.17
N ASP A 249 8.91 -7.83 -5.21
CA ASP A 249 9.28 -8.10 -6.60
C ASP A 249 10.79 -7.93 -6.80
N GLU A 250 11.39 -6.83 -6.33
CA GLU A 250 12.83 -6.60 -6.43
C GLU A 250 13.65 -7.68 -5.69
N SER A 251 13.21 -8.08 -4.50
CA SER A 251 13.91 -9.08 -3.67
C SER A 251 13.82 -10.49 -4.27
N LEU A 252 12.64 -10.87 -4.75
CA LEU A 252 12.40 -12.15 -5.43
C LEU A 252 13.13 -12.20 -6.77
N ALA A 253 13.11 -11.11 -7.53
CA ALA A 253 13.81 -10.97 -8.79
C ALA A 253 15.31 -11.15 -8.59
N ARG A 254 15.89 -10.54 -7.56
CA ARG A 254 17.32 -10.68 -7.24
C ARG A 254 17.68 -12.14 -6.97
N CYS A 255 16.87 -12.85 -6.18
CA CYS A 255 17.07 -14.28 -5.93
C CYS A 255 16.99 -15.11 -7.23
N ALA A 256 16.01 -14.87 -8.10
CA ALA A 256 15.85 -15.58 -9.37
C ALA A 256 16.97 -15.28 -10.39
N ILE A 257 17.22 -13.99 -10.64
CA ILE A 257 18.12 -13.49 -11.68
C ILE A 257 19.56 -13.93 -11.42
N LEU A 258 19.98 -13.96 -10.14
CA LEU A 258 21.31 -14.43 -9.77
C LEU A 258 21.52 -15.93 -9.98
N ARG A 259 20.46 -16.70 -10.28
CA ARG A 259 20.54 -18.10 -10.68
C ARG A 259 20.53 -18.30 -12.19
N PHE A 260 20.05 -17.33 -12.97
CA PHE A 260 20.08 -17.42 -14.42
C PHE A 260 21.51 -17.25 -14.94
N PRO A 261 21.97 -18.07 -15.90
CA PRO A 261 23.28 -17.91 -16.51
C PRO A 261 23.49 -16.53 -17.15
N SER A 262 22.42 -15.95 -17.71
CA SER A 262 22.45 -14.62 -18.33
C SER A 262 22.47 -13.47 -17.31
N ARG A 263 22.23 -13.74 -16.02
CA ARG A 263 22.05 -12.73 -14.96
C ARG A 263 21.05 -11.63 -15.34
N THR A 264 20.02 -11.99 -16.09
CA THR A 264 18.94 -11.11 -16.53
C THR A 264 17.61 -11.83 -16.40
N GLY A 265 16.52 -11.09 -16.24
CA GLY A 265 15.18 -11.68 -16.20
C GLY A 265 14.12 -10.62 -16.00
N VAL A 266 12.88 -11.00 -16.28
CA VAL A 266 11.68 -10.19 -16.03
C VAL A 266 10.67 -11.00 -15.22
N THR A 267 9.84 -10.31 -14.45
CA THR A 267 8.74 -10.91 -13.72
C THR A 267 7.64 -11.32 -14.71
N ALA A 268 7.30 -12.60 -14.76
CA ALA A 268 6.16 -13.11 -15.54
C ALA A 268 4.89 -13.15 -14.70
N THR A 269 5.00 -13.47 -13.42
CA THR A 269 3.87 -13.57 -12.49
C THR A 269 4.32 -13.24 -11.09
N LEU A 270 3.51 -12.47 -10.36
CA LEU A 270 3.71 -12.15 -8.95
C LEU A 270 2.39 -12.32 -8.21
N GLU A 271 2.31 -13.35 -7.36
CA GLU A 271 1.17 -13.64 -6.51
C GLU A 271 1.46 -13.20 -5.07
N LEU A 272 0.60 -12.38 -4.49
CA LEU A 272 0.75 -11.83 -3.15
C LEU A 272 -0.45 -12.16 -2.27
N THR A 273 -0.19 -12.61 -1.05
CA THR A 273 -1.20 -12.82 -0.01
C THR A 273 -0.90 -11.96 1.20
N TYR A 274 -1.67 -10.88 1.39
CA TYR A 274 -1.57 -10.00 2.54
C TYR A 274 -2.24 -10.65 3.76
N LYS A 275 -1.45 -10.98 4.78
CA LYS A 275 -1.88 -11.68 6.01
C LYS A 275 -2.09 -10.72 7.18
N ALA A 276 -1.27 -9.69 7.29
CA ALA A 276 -1.33 -8.71 8.38
C ALA A 276 -0.92 -7.30 7.90
N PRO A 277 -1.46 -6.23 8.51
CA PRO A 277 -1.05 -4.87 8.19
C PRO A 277 0.42 -4.64 8.56
N THR A 278 1.15 -4.00 7.65
CA THR A 278 2.56 -3.63 7.85
C THR A 278 2.61 -2.17 8.28
N ARG A 279 3.15 -1.89 9.47
CA ARG A 279 3.28 -0.52 9.98
C ARG A 279 4.45 0.22 9.32
N THR A 280 4.27 1.51 9.06
CA THR A 280 5.35 2.42 8.67
C THR A 280 6.27 2.75 9.85
N GLU A 281 7.40 3.38 9.56
CA GLU A 281 8.47 3.75 10.50
C GLU A 281 9.06 2.53 11.25
N ALA A 282 9.17 1.40 10.55
CA ALA A 282 9.63 0.14 11.14
C ALA A 282 10.46 -0.70 10.17
N PHE A 283 11.30 -1.57 10.74
CA PHE A 283 12.13 -2.53 10.01
C PHE A 283 11.38 -3.84 9.75
N TYR A 284 11.60 -4.39 8.57
CA TYR A 284 11.07 -5.68 8.14
C TYR A 284 12.17 -6.48 7.45
N VAL A 285 11.95 -7.78 7.41
CA VAL A 285 12.81 -8.74 6.72
C VAL A 285 12.02 -9.30 5.56
N VAL A 286 12.51 -9.07 4.35
CA VAL A 286 11.98 -9.71 3.15
C VAL A 286 12.84 -10.93 2.87
N ARG A 287 12.24 -12.12 2.97
CA ARG A 287 12.92 -13.37 2.64
C ARG A 287 12.53 -13.79 1.23
N ALA A 288 13.51 -14.19 0.43
CA ALA A 288 13.32 -14.73 -0.90
C ALA A 288 14.16 -16.00 -1.04
N ARG A 289 13.49 -17.12 -1.26
CA ARG A 289 14.12 -18.42 -1.46
C ARG A 289 13.64 -19.06 -2.76
N PRO A 290 14.52 -19.80 -3.45
CA PRO A 290 14.07 -20.59 -4.58
C PRO A 290 12.98 -21.59 -4.17
N ALA A 291 11.99 -21.81 -5.04
CA ALA A 291 10.93 -22.76 -4.75
C ALA A 291 11.49 -24.19 -4.68
N SER A 292 11.12 -24.93 -3.62
CA SER A 292 11.53 -26.31 -3.43
C SER A 292 10.90 -27.21 -4.49
N GLY A 293 11.72 -27.89 -5.30
CA GLY A 293 11.26 -28.81 -6.35
C GLY A 293 11.73 -28.48 -7.77
N GLU A 294 12.29 -27.28 -8.00
CA GLU A 294 12.90 -26.90 -9.29
C GLU A 294 14.44 -26.88 -9.24
N ALA A 295 15.02 -27.67 -8.35
CA ALA A 295 16.46 -27.84 -8.25
C ALA A 295 16.95 -28.98 -9.17
N ALA A 296 17.19 -28.67 -10.44
CA ALA A 296 18.32 -29.24 -11.15
C ALA A 296 18.79 -28.25 -12.23
N PRO A 297 20.08 -27.89 -12.31
CA PRO A 297 20.62 -27.21 -13.47
C PRO A 297 20.29 -28.05 -14.72
N GLY A 298 19.64 -27.45 -15.72
CA GLY A 298 19.41 -28.08 -17.02
C GLY A 298 17.95 -28.27 -17.50
N LYS A 299 16.91 -28.05 -16.69
CA LYS A 299 15.50 -28.16 -17.18
C LYS A 299 14.76 -26.84 -17.41
N SER A 300 15.21 -25.73 -16.83
CA SER A 300 14.65 -24.41 -17.18
C SER A 300 15.61 -23.26 -16.88
N ASP A 301 16.72 -23.16 -17.60
CA ASP A 301 17.69 -22.05 -17.46
C ASP A 301 17.11 -20.65 -17.75
N ARG A 302 15.84 -20.59 -18.16
CA ARG A 302 15.10 -19.37 -18.50
C ARG A 302 13.84 -19.17 -17.68
N LYS A 303 13.56 -20.02 -16.69
CA LYS A 303 12.39 -19.87 -15.79
C LYS A 303 12.78 -20.27 -14.37
N ALA A 304 12.39 -19.46 -13.39
CA ALA A 304 12.63 -19.79 -11.99
C ALA A 304 11.43 -19.38 -11.15
N TRP A 305 10.88 -20.33 -10.39
CA TRP A 305 9.95 -20.02 -9.32
C TRP A 305 10.69 -19.66 -8.04
N VAL A 306 10.27 -18.56 -7.42
CA VAL A 306 10.79 -18.07 -6.14
C VAL A 306 9.63 -17.82 -5.20
N GLU A 307 9.81 -18.21 -3.95
CA GLU A 307 8.87 -17.97 -2.87
C GLU A 307 9.48 -16.97 -1.90
N GLY A 308 8.66 -16.11 -1.32
CA GLY A 308 9.12 -15.15 -0.33
C GLY A 308 8.07 -14.69 0.64
N SER A 309 8.54 -13.95 1.63
CA SER A 309 7.72 -13.43 2.71
C SER A 309 8.23 -12.05 3.15
N VAL A 310 7.31 -11.19 3.60
CA VAL A 310 7.64 -10.03 4.42
C VAL A 310 7.33 -10.39 5.86
N GLU A 311 8.34 -10.33 6.70
CA GLU A 311 8.28 -10.68 8.11
C GLU A 311 8.66 -9.48 8.98
N THR A 312 7.98 -9.36 10.11
CA THR A 312 8.44 -8.50 11.21
C THR A 312 9.74 -9.06 11.81
N LEU A 313 10.47 -8.24 12.56
CA LEU A 313 11.66 -8.67 13.31
C LEU A 313 11.36 -9.82 14.30
N ASP A 314 10.11 -9.91 14.77
CA ASP A 314 9.62 -10.97 15.66
C ASP A 314 9.26 -12.27 14.92
N GLY A 315 9.40 -12.31 13.59
CA GLY A 315 9.10 -13.48 12.75
C GLY A 315 7.63 -13.64 12.36
N ARG A 316 6.76 -12.68 12.68
CA ARG A 316 5.37 -12.69 12.19
C ARG A 316 5.33 -12.33 10.71
N THR A 317 4.75 -13.20 9.89
CA THR A 317 4.55 -12.98 8.45
C THR A 317 3.42 -11.98 8.19
N CYS A 318 3.74 -10.90 7.48
CA CYS A 318 2.79 -9.89 7.02
C CYS A 318 2.29 -10.16 5.61
N VAL A 319 3.18 -10.58 4.71
CA VAL A 319 2.84 -10.88 3.30
C VAL A 319 3.56 -12.15 2.87
N LEU A 320 2.86 -13.01 2.14
CA LEU A 320 3.44 -14.14 1.43
C LEU A 320 3.45 -13.85 -0.06
N ALA A 321 4.50 -14.28 -0.75
CA ALA A 321 4.69 -14.03 -2.16
C ALA A 321 5.17 -15.30 -2.88
N ARG A 322 4.69 -15.47 -4.11
CA ARG A 322 5.19 -16.49 -5.04
C ARG A 322 5.32 -15.84 -6.41
N ALA A 323 6.47 -15.97 -7.04
CA ALA A 323 6.76 -15.31 -8.29
C ALA A 323 7.44 -16.25 -9.29
N LEU A 324 7.17 -16.01 -10.57
CA LEU A 324 7.83 -16.66 -11.69
C LEU A 324 8.62 -15.60 -12.45
N PHE A 325 9.92 -15.84 -12.58
CA PHE A 325 10.81 -15.02 -13.40
C PHE A 325 11.20 -15.75 -14.66
N VAL A 326 11.32 -15.02 -15.77
CA VAL A 326 11.68 -15.58 -17.07
C VAL A 326 12.73 -14.76 -17.79
N VAL A 327 13.57 -15.42 -18.58
CA VAL A 327 14.51 -14.77 -19.49
C VAL A 327 13.83 -14.64 -20.87
N PRO A 328 13.49 -13.42 -21.32
CA PRO A 328 12.79 -13.20 -22.58
C PRO A 328 13.68 -13.60 -23.77
N LYS A 329 13.05 -14.09 -24.84
CA LYS A 329 13.74 -14.35 -26.11
C LYS A 329 13.77 -13.07 -26.94
N GLY A 330 14.91 -12.76 -27.55
CA GLY A 330 15.02 -11.66 -28.53
C GLY A 330 15.18 -10.25 -27.93
N ILE A 331 15.31 -10.12 -26.61
CA ILE A 331 15.57 -8.83 -25.95
C ILE A 331 16.88 -8.94 -25.18
N LYS A 332 17.85 -8.08 -25.52
CA LYS A 332 19.12 -7.99 -24.79
C LYS A 332 18.93 -7.06 -23.59
N LEU A 333 18.79 -7.66 -22.41
CA LEU A 333 18.71 -6.93 -21.14
C LEU A 333 20.11 -6.70 -20.58
N ALA A 334 20.28 -5.61 -19.82
CA ALA A 334 21.51 -5.37 -19.07
C ALA A 334 21.59 -6.38 -17.91
N PRO A 335 22.73 -7.08 -17.73
CA PRO A 335 22.90 -8.01 -16.61
C PRO A 335 22.86 -7.26 -15.29
N LEU A 336 22.31 -7.92 -14.28
CA LEU A 336 22.40 -7.43 -12.91
C LEU A 336 23.88 -7.43 -12.50
N THR A 337 24.33 -6.31 -11.93
CA THR A 337 25.70 -6.06 -11.45
C THR A 337 25.63 -5.40 -10.06
N GLY A 338 26.73 -5.40 -9.30
CA GLY A 338 26.80 -4.76 -7.98
C GLY A 338 26.26 -5.61 -6.83
N PHE A 339 26.85 -6.79 -6.63
CA PHE A 339 26.60 -7.73 -5.54
C PHE A 339 27.87 -8.54 -5.27
#